data_AF-A0A0D0DHN6-F1
#
_entry.id   AF-A0A0D0DHN6-F1
#
_cell.length_a   1.000
_cell.length_b   1.000
_cell.length_c   1.000
_cell.angle_alpha   90.00
_cell.angle_beta   90.00
_cell.angle_gamma   90.00
#
_symmetry.space_group_name_H-M   'P 1'
#
loop_
_entity.id
_entity.type
_entity.pdbx_description
1 polymer ?
#
loop_
_entity_poly.entity_id
_entity_poly.type
_entity_poly.pdbx_seq_one_letter_code
_entity_poly.pdbx_strand_id
1 'polypeptide(L)'
;MDDNGLPGKEIIDECKIMEERQKNAKKPIEPLTNWEINEIQAHLHTIKWPTWNQGPPINLGDAEHGKLKAEQWQSMVESDLPMVLCKLKGLCIFSAIWWGTSHITLEYHMHQYKQYMKVYLKCVKTIFLEISWQPNHHASLHLDKFLYRYGPMHGWWMFPFERVIGSLQKMNMNHKIGQLEQTMLGAFCAVARVKALLQHPDAPKVVRDVSNMLKVC
;
A
#
# COMPACT_ATOMS: atom_id res chain seq x y z
N MET A 1 10.25 43.31 4.42
CA MET A 1 10.57 41.97 3.87
C MET A 1 9.85 40.89 4.70
N ASP A 2 8.55 41.06 4.86
CA ASP A 2 7.50 40.16 4.39
C ASP A 2 7.93 38.68 4.26
N ASP A 3 7.71 37.95 5.36
CA ASP A 3 7.80 36.50 5.51
C ASP A 3 6.70 35.84 4.67
N ASN A 4 6.92 35.81 3.34
CA ASN A 4 6.04 35.12 2.41
C ASN A 4 6.19 33.61 2.59
N GLY A 5 5.26 33.05 3.37
CA GLY A 5 4.58 31.79 3.07
C GLY A 5 5.50 30.59 2.81
N LEU A 6 6.03 30.00 3.88
CA LEU A 6 6.49 28.61 3.80
C LEU A 6 5.28 27.72 3.39
N PRO A 7 5.34 26.95 2.28
CA PRO A 7 4.22 26.13 1.77
C PRO A 7 3.77 25.00 2.70
N GLY A 8 4.35 24.89 3.90
CA GLY A 8 4.10 23.81 4.84
C GLY A 8 3.00 24.11 5.86
N LYS A 9 2.73 25.38 6.19
CA LYS A 9 1.71 25.72 7.22
C LYS A 9 0.29 25.38 6.73
N GLU A 10 0.00 25.70 5.47
CA GLU A 10 -1.29 25.38 4.83
C GLU A 10 -1.53 23.86 4.75
N ILE A 11 -0.49 23.08 4.43
CA ILE A 11 -0.58 21.60 4.37
C ILE A 11 -0.80 20.99 5.75
N ILE A 12 -0.10 21.50 6.78
CA ILE A 12 -0.26 21.04 8.17
C ILE A 12 -1.68 21.33 8.68
N ASP A 13 -2.23 22.50 8.33
CA ASP A 13 -3.56 22.90 8.73
C ASP A 13 -4.64 22.10 7.98
N GLU A 14 -4.45 21.81 6.68
CA GLU A 14 -5.33 20.90 5.93
C GLU A 14 -5.31 19.46 6.50
N CYS A 15 -4.14 18.94 6.86
CA CYS A 15 -4.02 17.62 7.50
C CYS A 15 -4.74 17.58 8.86
N LYS A 16 -4.58 18.61 9.69
CA LYS A 16 -5.31 18.71 10.98
C LYS A 16 -6.82 18.76 10.79
N ILE A 17 -7.29 19.53 9.80
CA ILE A 17 -8.71 19.62 9.47
C ILE A 17 -9.24 18.25 9.00
N MET A 18 -8.46 17.49 8.22
CA MET A 18 -8.84 16.13 7.80
C MET A 18 -8.87 15.14 8.98
N GLU A 19 -7.90 15.22 9.89
CA GLU A 19 -7.86 14.40 11.11
C GLU A 19 -9.04 14.69 12.05
N GLU A 20 -9.39 15.97 12.24
CA GLU A 20 -10.55 16.38 13.04
C GLU A 20 -11.87 15.94 12.40
N ARG A 21 -12.00 16.02 11.07
CA ARG A 21 -13.14 15.46 10.33
C ARG A 21 -13.23 13.94 10.48
N GLN A 22 -12.11 13.21 10.47
CA GLN A 22 -12.10 11.77 10.73
C GLN A 22 -12.49 11.42 12.18
N LYS A 23 -12.03 12.19 13.17
CA LYS A 23 -12.41 12.00 14.58
C LYS A 23 -13.91 12.21 14.79
N ASN A 24 -14.50 13.19 14.11
CA ASN A 24 -15.92 13.50 14.18
C ASN A 24 -16.81 12.58 13.30
N ALA A 25 -16.22 11.82 12.37
CA ALA A 25 -16.93 10.91 11.46
C ALA A 25 -16.96 9.45 11.94
N LYS A 26 -16.55 9.14 13.18
CA LYS A 26 -16.77 7.80 13.77
C LYS A 26 -18.26 7.60 14.05
N LYS A 27 -19.04 7.37 12.99
CA LYS A 27 -20.35 6.73 13.10
C LYS A 27 -20.15 5.37 13.79
N PRO A 28 -21.09 4.92 14.66
CA PRO A 28 -21.10 3.55 15.11
C PRO A 28 -21.09 2.65 13.87
N ILE A 29 -20.15 1.70 13.81
CA ILE A 29 -20.14 0.71 12.74
C ILE A 29 -21.37 -0.15 12.99
N GLU A 30 -22.37 -0.02 12.12
CA GLU A 30 -23.56 -0.88 12.19
C GLU A 30 -23.10 -2.34 12.00
N PRO A 31 -23.49 -3.26 12.90
CA PRO A 31 -23.12 -4.66 12.75
C PRO A 31 -23.77 -5.23 11.48
N LEU A 32 -23.07 -6.17 10.84
CA LEU A 32 -23.62 -6.93 9.72
C LEU A 32 -24.96 -7.54 10.12
N THR A 33 -25.93 -7.42 9.23
CA THR A 33 -27.26 -8.00 9.41
C THR A 33 -27.22 -9.52 9.22
N ASN A 34 -28.18 -10.23 9.81
CA ASN A 34 -28.25 -11.70 9.71
C ASN A 34 -28.34 -12.21 8.26
N TRP A 35 -28.92 -11.43 7.34
CA TRP A 35 -28.99 -11.83 5.93
C TRP A 35 -27.61 -11.75 5.25
N GLU A 36 -26.80 -10.73 5.58
CA GLU A 36 -25.42 -10.58 5.07
C GLU A 36 -24.53 -11.71 5.60
N ILE A 37 -24.70 -12.06 6.88
CA ILE A 37 -23.98 -13.19 7.50
C ILE A 37 -24.32 -14.49 6.77
N ASN A 38 -25.61 -14.76 6.50
CA ASN A 38 -26.04 -15.95 5.77
C ASN A 38 -25.48 -16.02 4.34
N GLU A 39 -25.41 -14.88 3.63
CA GLU A 39 -24.80 -14.81 2.30
C GLU A 39 -23.28 -15.09 2.33
N ILE A 40 -22.59 -14.54 3.33
CA ILE A 40 -21.17 -14.80 3.56
C ILE A 40 -20.95 -16.29 3.84
N GLN A 41 -21.72 -16.88 4.76
CA GLN A 41 -21.63 -18.31 5.10
C GLN A 41 -21.90 -19.19 3.87
N ALA A 42 -22.96 -18.90 3.10
CA ALA A 42 -23.27 -19.60 1.86
C ALA A 42 -22.13 -19.53 0.84
N HIS A 43 -21.41 -18.41 0.79
CA HIS A 43 -20.22 -18.27 -0.04
C HIS A 43 -19.05 -19.10 0.47
N LEU A 44 -18.77 -19.08 1.77
CA LEU A 44 -17.69 -19.86 2.38
C LEU A 44 -17.83 -21.36 2.08
N HIS A 45 -19.06 -21.89 2.03
CA HIS A 45 -19.34 -23.26 1.62
C HIS A 45 -18.90 -23.61 0.19
N THR A 46 -18.78 -22.63 -0.71
CA THR A 46 -18.39 -22.85 -2.11
C THR A 46 -16.87 -22.83 -2.34
N ILE A 47 -16.11 -22.37 -1.35
CA ILE A 47 -14.67 -22.14 -1.47
C ILE A 47 -13.93 -23.44 -1.17
N LYS A 48 -13.09 -23.89 -2.10
CA LYS A 48 -12.18 -25.01 -1.88
C LYS A 48 -10.81 -24.49 -1.50
N TRP A 49 -10.37 -24.82 -0.29
CA TRP A 49 -9.08 -24.40 0.25
C TRP A 49 -7.93 -25.30 -0.21
N PRO A 50 -6.77 -24.73 -0.55
CA PRO A 50 -5.53 -25.49 -0.61
C PRO A 50 -5.23 -26.11 0.75
N THR A 51 -4.68 -27.32 0.79
CA THR A 51 -4.41 -28.05 2.05
C THR A 51 -3.47 -27.31 3.02
N TRP A 52 -2.65 -26.39 2.51
CA TRP A 52 -1.71 -25.58 3.29
C TRP A 52 -2.33 -24.30 3.87
N ASN A 53 -3.57 -23.95 3.50
CA ASN A 53 -4.27 -22.78 4.02
C ASN A 53 -5.57 -23.19 4.72
N GLN A 54 -5.68 -22.91 6.01
CA GLN A 54 -6.91 -23.12 6.76
C GLN A 54 -7.77 -21.87 6.61
N GLY A 55 -8.86 -21.99 5.85
CA GLY A 55 -9.84 -20.93 5.70
C GLY A 55 -10.56 -20.60 7.02
N PRO A 56 -11.36 -19.51 7.04
CA PRO A 56 -12.25 -19.22 8.13
C PRO A 56 -13.29 -20.33 8.30
N PRO A 57 -13.82 -20.48 9.52
CA PRO A 57 -14.88 -21.44 9.79
C PRO A 57 -16.13 -21.12 8.98
N ILE A 58 -16.81 -22.17 8.53
CA ILE A 58 -17.96 -22.02 7.64
C ILE A 58 -19.16 -21.37 8.36
N ASN A 59 -19.29 -21.62 9.66
CA ASN A 59 -20.28 -21.00 10.54
C ASN A 59 -19.80 -19.65 11.13
N LEU A 60 -19.13 -18.85 10.29
CA LEU A 60 -18.61 -17.53 10.67
C LEU A 60 -19.74 -16.63 11.18
N GLY A 61 -19.58 -16.04 12.37
CA GLY A 61 -20.57 -15.14 12.97
C GLY A 61 -21.60 -15.82 13.87
N ASP A 62 -21.64 -17.15 13.92
CA ASP A 62 -22.50 -17.87 14.85
C ASP A 62 -21.96 -17.80 16.28
N ALA A 63 -22.87 -17.67 17.25
CA ALA A 63 -22.54 -17.63 18.68
C ALA A 63 -21.79 -18.89 19.15
N GLU A 64 -21.93 -20.01 18.45
CA GLU A 64 -21.31 -21.29 18.76
C GLU A 64 -19.80 -21.36 18.45
N HIS A 65 -19.28 -20.57 17.50
CA HIS A 65 -17.90 -20.72 17.03
C HIS A 65 -16.87 -19.94 17.87
N GLY A 66 -17.29 -18.92 18.60
CA GLY A 66 -16.38 -18.08 19.39
C GLY A 66 -15.45 -17.22 18.54
N LYS A 67 -14.29 -16.81 19.11
CA LYS A 67 -13.34 -15.89 18.46
C LYS A 67 -12.50 -16.60 17.39
N LEU A 68 -12.33 -15.94 16.24
CA LEU A 68 -11.39 -16.38 15.21
C LEU A 68 -9.94 -16.34 15.71
N LYS A 69 -9.15 -17.34 15.32
CA LYS A 69 -7.69 -17.36 15.51
C LYS A 69 -7.00 -16.38 14.55
N ALA A 70 -5.78 -15.97 14.88
CA ALA A 70 -5.00 -15.03 14.09
C ALA A 70 -4.80 -15.48 12.62
N GLU A 71 -4.53 -16.76 12.39
CA GLU A 71 -4.40 -17.34 11.05
C GLU A 71 -5.73 -17.32 10.28
N GLN A 72 -6.86 -17.56 10.96
CA GLN A 72 -8.19 -17.47 10.34
C GLN A 72 -8.56 -16.03 10.01
N TRP A 73 -8.17 -15.07 10.84
CA TRP A 73 -8.30 -13.64 10.53
C TRP A 73 -7.49 -13.25 9.30
N GLN A 74 -6.25 -13.75 9.19
CA GLN A 74 -5.40 -13.50 8.04
C GLN A 74 -6.02 -14.07 6.76
N SER A 75 -6.39 -15.36 6.76
CA SER A 75 -7.07 -16.00 5.62
C SER A 75 -8.34 -15.25 5.22
N MET A 76 -9.12 -14.81 6.21
CA MET A 76 -10.36 -14.09 5.97
C MET A 76 -10.12 -12.71 5.35
N VAL A 77 -9.13 -11.93 5.81
CA VAL A 77 -8.85 -10.59 5.27
C VAL A 77 -8.11 -10.65 3.94
N GLU A 78 -7.21 -11.62 3.77
CA GLU A 78 -6.33 -11.74 2.62
C GLU A 78 -7.03 -12.42 1.43
N SER A 79 -7.90 -13.41 1.70
CA SER A 79 -8.52 -14.24 0.66
C SER A 79 -10.05 -14.15 0.64
N ASP A 80 -10.75 -14.31 1.76
CA ASP A 80 -12.21 -14.49 1.76
C ASP A 80 -13.04 -13.25 1.67
N LEU A 81 -12.73 -12.23 2.45
CA LEU A 81 -13.45 -10.97 2.41
C LEU A 81 -13.31 -10.36 1.02
N PRO A 82 -12.11 -10.35 0.38
CA PRO A 82 -12.01 -10.03 -1.03
C PRO A 82 -12.83 -10.96 -1.91
N MET A 83 -12.85 -12.29 -1.71
CA MET A 83 -13.60 -13.23 -2.57
C MET A 83 -15.13 -13.14 -2.47
N VAL A 84 -15.65 -12.96 -1.26
CA VAL A 84 -17.09 -12.75 -0.99
C VAL A 84 -17.52 -11.40 -1.54
N LEU A 85 -16.69 -10.37 -1.35
CA LEU A 85 -16.84 -9.10 -2.09
C LEU A 85 -16.60 -9.28 -3.60
N CYS A 86 -15.86 -10.30 -4.04
CA CYS A 86 -15.52 -10.55 -5.45
C CYS A 86 -16.63 -11.22 -6.25
N LYS A 87 -17.44 -12.10 -5.67
CA LYS A 87 -18.55 -12.74 -6.40
C LYS A 87 -19.62 -11.74 -6.88
N LEU A 88 -19.51 -10.47 -6.45
CA LEU A 88 -20.28 -9.34 -6.95
C LEU A 88 -19.54 -8.34 -7.87
N LYS A 89 -18.25 -8.55 -8.26
CA LYS A 89 -17.42 -7.81 -9.29
C LYS A 89 -15.95 -7.49 -8.86
N GLY A 90 -15.35 -8.22 -7.92
CA GLY A 90 -14.02 -7.88 -7.36
C GLY A 90 -12.79 -8.27 -8.20
N LEU A 91 -12.97 -9.00 -9.30
CA LEU A 91 -11.94 -9.15 -10.35
C LEU A 91 -11.41 -7.79 -10.85
N CYS A 92 -12.21 -6.71 -10.73
CA CYS A 92 -11.85 -5.40 -11.27
C CYS A 92 -10.70 -4.74 -10.52
N ILE A 93 -10.64 -4.80 -9.18
CA ILE A 93 -9.53 -4.15 -8.46
C ILE A 93 -8.23 -4.91 -8.64
N PHE A 94 -8.27 -6.24 -8.57
CA PHE A 94 -7.11 -7.08 -8.85
C PHE A 94 -6.61 -6.89 -10.28
N SER A 95 -7.52 -6.84 -11.26
CA SER A 95 -7.15 -6.56 -12.66
C SER A 95 -6.57 -5.17 -12.81
N ALA A 96 -7.15 -4.15 -12.17
CA ALA A 96 -6.61 -2.80 -12.20
C ALA A 96 -5.20 -2.75 -11.59
N ILE A 97 -4.99 -3.37 -10.43
CA ILE A 97 -3.67 -3.45 -9.79
C ILE A 97 -2.69 -4.16 -10.73
N TRP A 98 -3.06 -5.34 -11.26
CA TRP A 98 -2.23 -6.12 -12.17
C TRP A 98 -1.75 -5.31 -13.39
N TRP A 99 -2.67 -4.60 -14.06
CA TRP A 99 -2.31 -3.75 -15.20
C TRP A 99 -1.49 -2.52 -14.78
N GLY A 100 -1.78 -1.93 -13.61
CA GLY A 100 -1.11 -0.73 -13.11
C GLY A 100 0.29 -0.98 -12.55
N THR A 101 0.54 -2.16 -12.00
CA THR A 101 1.86 -2.61 -11.52
C THR A 101 2.65 -3.37 -12.57
N SER A 102 2.19 -3.41 -13.82
CA SER A 102 2.96 -4.05 -14.88
C SER A 102 4.29 -3.33 -15.08
N HIS A 103 5.37 -4.10 -15.27
CA HIS A 103 6.66 -3.55 -15.71
C HIS A 103 6.63 -3.04 -17.16
N ILE A 104 5.55 -3.31 -17.88
CA ILE A 104 5.33 -2.88 -19.26
C ILE A 104 4.23 -1.82 -19.25
N THR A 105 4.47 -0.67 -19.88
CA THR A 105 3.51 0.43 -19.96
C THR A 105 3.17 0.72 -21.42
N LEU A 106 2.29 -0.11 -21.99
CA LEU A 106 1.69 0.14 -23.30
C LEU A 106 0.36 0.89 -23.14
N GLU A 107 -0.08 1.60 -24.18
CA GLU A 107 -1.39 2.26 -24.20
C GLU A 107 -2.53 1.28 -23.85
N TYR A 108 -2.41 0.03 -24.31
CA TYR A 108 -3.33 -1.05 -23.96
C TYR A 108 -3.39 -1.28 -22.43
N HIS A 109 -2.26 -1.36 -21.73
CA HIS A 109 -2.24 -1.57 -20.27
C HIS A 109 -2.85 -0.39 -19.53
N MET A 110 -2.55 0.83 -19.94
CA MET A 110 -3.12 2.06 -19.37
C MET A 110 -4.64 2.11 -19.57
N HIS A 111 -5.11 1.70 -20.75
CA HIS A 111 -6.53 1.59 -21.04
C HIS A 111 -7.20 0.55 -20.15
N GLN A 112 -6.65 -0.67 -20.08
CA GLN A 112 -7.19 -1.74 -19.24
C GLN A 112 -7.24 -1.31 -17.78
N TYR A 113 -6.14 -0.77 -17.25
CA TYR A 113 -6.07 -0.19 -15.90
C TYR A 113 -7.25 0.75 -15.64
N LYS A 114 -7.45 1.75 -16.51
CA LYS A 114 -8.49 2.76 -16.35
C LYS A 114 -9.89 2.16 -16.40
N GLN A 115 -10.14 1.22 -17.30
CA GLN A 115 -11.45 0.55 -17.40
C GLN A 115 -11.76 -0.21 -16.13
N TYR A 116 -10.84 -1.05 -15.67
CA TYR A 116 -11.02 -1.83 -14.46
C TYR A 116 -11.16 -0.94 -13.21
N MET A 117 -10.39 0.16 -13.11
CA MET A 117 -10.52 1.11 -12.01
C MET A 117 -11.89 1.81 -12.01
N LYS A 118 -12.41 2.21 -13.17
CA LYS A 118 -13.78 2.78 -13.28
C LYS A 118 -14.85 1.78 -12.87
N VAL A 119 -14.75 0.53 -13.31
CA VAL A 119 -15.72 -0.51 -12.94
C VAL A 119 -15.66 -0.80 -11.44
N TYR A 120 -14.45 -0.85 -10.87
CA TYR A 120 -14.24 -0.98 -9.44
C TYR A 120 -14.90 0.17 -8.66
N LEU A 121 -14.65 1.43 -9.01
CA LEU A 121 -15.25 2.57 -8.31
C LEU A 121 -16.78 2.56 -8.43
N LYS A 122 -17.32 2.26 -9.62
CA LYS A 122 -18.78 2.08 -9.77
C LYS A 122 -19.31 1.00 -8.83
N CYS A 123 -18.60 -0.12 -8.71
CA CYS A 123 -18.95 -1.21 -7.81
C CYS A 123 -18.95 -0.77 -6.34
N VAL A 124 -17.90 -0.06 -5.91
CA VAL A 124 -17.79 0.48 -4.55
C VAL A 124 -18.99 1.38 -4.23
N LYS A 125 -19.42 2.23 -5.16
CA LYS A 125 -20.60 3.09 -4.94
C LYS A 125 -21.92 2.33 -4.88
N THR A 126 -22.03 1.23 -5.62
CA THR A 126 -23.24 0.38 -5.58
C THR A 126 -23.34 -0.44 -4.31
N ILE A 127 -22.21 -0.89 -3.77
CA ILE A 127 -22.18 -1.70 -2.54
C ILE A 127 -22.31 -0.79 -1.31
N PHE A 128 -21.57 0.31 -1.29
CA PHE A 128 -21.55 1.25 -0.18
C PHE A 128 -22.22 2.55 -0.60
N LEU A 129 -23.56 2.60 -0.52
CA LEU A 129 -24.35 3.76 -0.98
C LEU A 129 -23.93 5.07 -0.27
N GLU A 130 -23.62 4.99 1.02
CA GLU A 130 -23.18 6.13 1.84
C GLU A 130 -21.70 6.50 1.67
N ILE A 131 -20.93 5.79 0.85
CA ILE A 131 -19.50 6.10 0.73
C ILE A 131 -19.28 7.51 0.15
N SER A 132 -18.44 8.27 0.85
CA SER A 132 -17.93 9.56 0.40
C SER A 132 -16.66 9.36 -0.43
N TRP A 133 -16.59 10.04 -1.58
CA TRP A 133 -15.43 9.98 -2.44
C TRP A 133 -14.23 10.68 -1.81
N GLN A 134 -13.24 9.89 -1.43
CA GLN A 134 -11.93 10.39 -1.02
C GLN A 134 -11.09 10.85 -2.24
N PRO A 135 -10.18 11.82 -2.06
CA PRO A 135 -9.24 12.25 -3.10
C PRO A 135 -8.47 11.08 -3.73
N ASN A 136 -8.15 10.04 -2.96
CA ASN A 136 -7.46 8.85 -3.47
C ASN A 136 -8.26 8.10 -4.56
N HIS A 137 -9.60 8.07 -4.47
CA HIS A 137 -10.44 7.49 -5.52
C HIS A 137 -10.41 8.32 -6.81
N HIS A 138 -10.27 9.65 -6.69
CA HIS A 138 -10.10 10.51 -7.84
C HIS A 138 -8.69 10.36 -8.43
N ALA A 139 -7.66 10.37 -7.57
CA ALA A 139 -6.27 10.23 -7.97
C ALA A 139 -6.01 8.92 -8.71
N SER A 140 -6.64 7.82 -8.28
CA SER A 140 -6.50 6.52 -8.95
C SER A 140 -7.00 6.54 -10.40
N LEU A 141 -7.96 7.40 -10.74
CA LEU A 141 -8.45 7.54 -12.12
C LEU A 141 -7.49 8.27 -13.07
N HIS A 142 -6.41 8.86 -12.55
CA HIS A 142 -5.36 9.51 -13.35
C HIS A 142 -4.07 8.70 -13.39
N LEU A 143 -4.01 7.53 -12.73
CA LEU A 143 -2.83 6.67 -12.76
C LEU A 143 -2.48 6.22 -14.20
N ASP A 144 -3.45 6.09 -15.10
CA ASP A 144 -3.21 5.86 -16.53
C ASP A 144 -2.34 6.95 -17.18
N LYS A 145 -2.61 8.22 -16.85
CA LYS A 145 -1.83 9.36 -17.34
C LYS A 145 -0.42 9.41 -16.74
N PHE A 146 -0.28 8.98 -15.49
CA PHE A 146 1.03 8.89 -14.84
C PHE A 146 1.87 7.77 -15.43
N LEU A 147 1.27 6.61 -15.71
CA LEU A 147 1.93 5.52 -16.44
C LEU A 147 2.38 5.96 -17.83
N TYR A 148 1.58 6.77 -18.53
CA TYR A 148 1.95 7.34 -19.83
C TYR A 148 3.16 8.28 -19.75
N ARG A 149 3.22 9.14 -18.73
CA ARG A 149 4.27 10.18 -18.61
C ARG A 149 5.57 9.69 -17.97
N TYR A 150 5.46 8.82 -16.97
CA TYR A 150 6.58 8.43 -16.12
C TYR A 150 6.98 6.96 -16.29
N GLY A 151 6.25 6.21 -17.11
CA GLY A 151 6.48 4.79 -17.31
C GLY A 151 6.01 3.94 -16.11
N PRO A 152 6.55 2.73 -15.94
CA PRO A 152 6.08 1.76 -14.96
C PRO A 152 6.06 2.30 -13.52
N MET A 153 4.98 2.02 -12.79
CA MET A 153 4.74 2.55 -11.44
C MET A 153 5.87 2.27 -10.45
N HIS A 154 6.57 1.15 -10.59
CA HIS A 154 7.71 0.78 -9.74
C HIS A 154 8.85 1.80 -9.75
N GLY A 155 8.99 2.60 -10.82
CA GLY A 155 10.03 3.63 -10.91
C GLY A 155 9.76 4.87 -10.05
N TRP A 156 8.50 5.12 -9.69
CA TRP A 156 8.08 6.36 -9.02
C TRP A 156 7.11 6.17 -7.85
N TRP A 157 6.75 4.94 -7.51
CA TRP A 157 5.97 4.66 -6.31
C TRP A 157 6.77 4.96 -5.02
N MET A 158 6.08 5.04 -3.89
CA MET A 158 6.64 5.61 -2.65
C MET A 158 7.63 4.67 -1.92
N PHE A 159 7.53 3.35 -2.08
CA PHE A 159 8.31 2.38 -1.30
C PHE A 159 9.86 2.54 -1.36
N PRO A 160 10.49 2.84 -2.51
CA PRO A 160 11.93 3.09 -2.59
C PRO A 160 12.31 4.35 -1.82
N PHE A 161 11.48 5.40 -1.89
CA PHE A 161 11.68 6.64 -1.15
C PHE A 161 11.53 6.40 0.36
N GLU A 162 10.50 5.69 0.81
CA GLU A 162 10.32 5.29 2.22
C GLU A 162 11.52 4.51 2.76
N ARG A 163 12.07 3.59 1.97
CA ARG A 163 13.28 2.85 2.36
C ARG A 163 14.48 3.79 2.54
N VAL A 164 14.63 4.78 1.66
CA VAL A 164 15.69 5.80 1.78
C VAL A 164 15.44 6.68 3.01
N ILE A 165 14.22 7.17 3.22
CA ILE A 165 13.83 7.97 4.39
C ILE A 165 14.13 7.21 5.68
N GLY A 166 13.70 5.94 5.79
CA GLY A 166 13.99 5.11 6.95
C GLY A 166 15.50 4.86 7.15
N SER A 167 16.29 4.82 6.08
CA SER A 167 17.75 4.74 6.18
C SER A 167 18.36 6.05 6.68
N LEU A 168 17.85 7.18 6.20
CA LEU A 168 18.26 8.54 6.62
C LEU A 168 17.94 8.77 8.10
N GLN A 169 16.74 8.39 8.55
CA GLN A 169 16.33 8.50 9.96
C GLN A 169 17.22 7.72 10.94
N LYS A 170 17.87 6.64 10.47
CA LYS A 170 18.78 5.83 11.29
C LYS A 170 20.21 6.37 11.34
N MET A 171 20.53 7.41 10.59
CA MET A 171 21.87 8.00 10.62
C MET A 171 22.08 8.81 11.90
N ASN A 172 23.30 8.74 12.44
CA ASN A 172 23.68 9.60 13.55
C ASN A 172 23.78 11.04 13.07
N MET A 173 22.88 11.89 13.57
CA MET A 173 22.78 13.29 13.18
C MET A 173 23.34 14.21 14.27
N ASN A 174 23.93 15.33 13.86
CA ASN A 174 24.43 16.37 14.77
C ASN A 174 23.32 17.29 15.33
N HIS A 175 22.05 17.08 14.93
CA HIS A 175 20.84 17.82 15.35
C HIS A 175 20.94 19.35 15.21
N LYS A 176 21.87 19.84 14.38
CA LYS A 176 22.08 21.27 14.13
C LYS A 176 21.47 21.64 12.79
N ILE A 177 20.35 22.37 12.83
CA ILE A 177 19.69 22.90 11.63
C ILE A 177 20.71 23.70 10.79
N GLY A 178 20.73 23.47 9.47
CA GLY A 178 21.70 24.08 8.54
C GLY A 178 23.02 23.30 8.39
N GLN A 179 23.34 22.39 9.32
CA GLN A 179 24.44 21.41 9.19
C GLN A 179 23.92 19.98 9.06
N LEU A 180 22.64 19.77 9.37
CA LEU A 180 21.96 18.49 9.35
C LEU A 180 21.95 17.89 7.95
N GLU A 181 21.55 18.69 6.97
CA GLU A 181 21.41 18.33 5.57
C GLU A 181 22.77 17.92 4.99
N GLN A 182 23.80 18.71 5.28
CA GLN A 182 25.17 18.42 4.86
C GLN A 182 25.71 17.14 5.50
N THR A 183 25.45 16.93 6.80
CA THR A 183 25.91 15.74 7.53
C THR A 183 25.20 14.48 7.03
N MET A 184 23.88 14.56 6.85
CA MET A 184 23.05 13.48 6.35
C MET A 184 23.44 13.12 4.91
N LEU A 185 23.61 14.11 4.02
CA LEU A 185 24.06 13.87 2.64
C LEU A 185 25.48 13.28 2.61
N GLY A 186 26.39 13.80 3.44
CA GLY A 186 27.76 13.30 3.56
C GLY A 186 27.79 11.83 3.98
N ALA A 187 27.04 11.48 5.04
CA ALA A 187 26.91 10.11 5.52
C ALA A 187 26.26 9.18 4.48
N PHE A 188 25.17 9.62 3.83
CA PHE A 188 24.52 8.88 2.76
C PHE A 188 25.47 8.59 1.60
N CYS A 189 26.20 9.59 1.11
CA CYS A 189 27.18 9.45 0.04
C CYS A 189 28.37 8.58 0.43
N ALA A 190 28.80 8.60 1.70
CA ALA A 190 29.85 7.73 2.19
C ALA A 190 29.39 6.26 2.18
N VAL A 191 28.19 5.97 2.70
CA VAL A 191 27.59 4.62 2.67
C VAL A 191 27.40 4.14 1.23
N ALA A 192 26.91 4.99 0.33
CA ALA A 192 26.73 4.65 -1.08
C ALA A 192 28.07 4.29 -1.76
N ARG A 193 29.13 5.07 -1.51
CA ARG A 193 30.48 4.79 -2.01
C ARG A 193 31.03 3.46 -1.49
N VAL A 194 30.86 3.17 -0.21
CA VAL A 194 31.29 1.89 0.38
C VAL A 194 30.51 0.72 -0.25
N LYS A 195 29.19 0.84 -0.41
CA LYS A 195 28.38 -0.19 -1.10
C LYS A 195 28.83 -0.42 -2.54
N ALA A 196 29.09 0.65 -3.29
CA ALA A 196 29.60 0.56 -4.66
C ALA A 196 30.96 -0.14 -4.70
N LEU A 197 31.88 0.21 -3.78
CA LEU A 197 33.19 -0.44 -3.68
C LEU A 197 33.08 -1.94 -3.32
N LEU A 198 32.17 -2.31 -2.41
CA LEU A 198 31.92 -3.71 -2.02
C LEU A 198 31.33 -4.57 -3.16
N GLN A 199 30.70 -3.93 -4.15
CA GLN A 199 30.08 -4.56 -5.31
C GLN A 199 30.98 -4.52 -6.56
N HIS A 200 32.09 -3.77 -6.52
CA HIS A 200 32.96 -3.58 -7.67
C HIS A 200 33.79 -4.85 -7.96
N PRO A 201 33.87 -5.33 -9.21
CA PRO A 201 34.62 -6.55 -9.56
C PRO A 201 36.12 -6.43 -9.22
N ASP A 202 36.71 -5.26 -9.47
CA ASP A 202 38.12 -4.97 -9.19
C ASP A 202 38.39 -4.45 -7.76
N ALA A 203 37.46 -4.65 -6.83
CA ALA A 203 37.66 -4.23 -5.45
C ALA A 203 38.91 -4.91 -4.84
N PRO A 204 39.68 -4.21 -3.98
CA PRO A 204 40.80 -4.80 -3.27
C PRO A 204 40.41 -6.10 -2.57
N LYS A 205 41.31 -7.09 -2.52
CA LYS A 205 41.02 -8.43 -1.98
C LYS A 205 40.36 -8.37 -0.59
N VAL A 206 40.88 -7.52 0.29
CA VAL A 206 40.34 -7.27 1.64
C VAL A 206 38.87 -6.85 1.61
N VAL A 207 38.48 -6.00 0.67
CA VAL A 207 37.09 -5.51 0.54
C VAL A 207 36.17 -6.62 0.04
N ARG A 208 36.65 -7.49 -0.87
CA ARG A 208 35.89 -8.66 -1.35
C ARG A 208 35.64 -9.68 -0.25
N ASP A 209 36.65 -9.93 0.59
CA ASP A 209 36.55 -10.86 1.72
C ASP A 209 35.51 -10.36 2.74
N VAL A 210 35.53 -9.06 3.07
CA VAL A 210 34.54 -8.42 3.97
C VAL A 210 33.14 -8.38 3.35
N SER A 211 33.03 -8.14 2.03
CA SER A 211 31.75 -8.14 1.31
C SER A 211 31.01 -9.47 1.47
N ASN A 212 31.74 -10.60 1.44
CA ASN A 212 31.16 -11.92 1.65
C ASN A 212 30.66 -12.13 3.08
N MET A 213 31.36 -11.57 4.09
CA MET A 213 30.92 -11.64 5.48
C MET A 213 29.64 -10.82 5.73
N LEU A 214 29.54 -9.64 5.12
CA LEU A 214 28.40 -8.74 5.30
C LEU A 214 27.12 -9.22 4.58
N LYS A 215 27.21 -10.14 3.62
CA LYS A 215 26.03 -10.73 2.94
C LYS A 215 25.29 -11.77 3.79
N VAL A 216 25.90 -12.25 4.88
CA VAL A 216 25.39 -13.31 5.77
C VAL A 216 24.68 -12.71 7.00
N CYS A 217 24.77 -11.40 7.21
CA CYS A 217 24.04 -10.64 8.23
C CYS A 217 22.82 -9.93 7.64
#